data_AF-A0A8W8MZT8-F1
#
_entry.id   AF-A0A8W8MZT8-F1
#
_cell.length_a   1.000
_cell.length_b   1.000
_cell.length_c   1.000
_cell.angle_alpha   90.00
_cell.angle_beta   90.00
_cell.angle_gamma   90.00
#
_symmetry.space_group_name_H-M   'P 1'
#
loop_
_entity.id
_entity.type
_entity.pdbx_description
1 polymer ?
#
loop_
_entity_poly.entity_id
_entity_poly.type
_entity_poly.pdbx_seq_one_letter_code
_entity_poly.pdbx_strand_id
1 'polypeptide(L)'
;MAENFKDLRLKLQSPHNSSSSRHSRDRKSEKSRRDSSNGKYKSKSHYQDLDASWSNADELSKVHAGIKQRRLFNDDQCEKIEEKINETVKIADKGEYKSHTVDRAPLRNKYFFGEGYTYGSQLEKKGPGMERLYPKGEVDEIPDWIHELVIKPLYDAKIVPEGFVNSAVINDYMPGGCIVSHIDPPHIFDRPIVSVSFFSDSALCFGCKFSFRPIRVSTPVLCLPIDRGCVTMIR
;
A
#
# COMPACT_ATOMS: atom_id res chain seq x y z
N MET A 1 23.60 8.24 -18.25
CA MET A 1 23.79 8.81 -16.90
C MET A 1 22.53 8.47 -16.12
N ALA A 2 22.61 7.51 -15.20
CA ALA A 2 21.46 7.09 -14.39
C ALA A 2 21.35 8.04 -13.19
N GLU A 3 20.20 8.72 -13.06
CA GLU A 3 19.91 9.58 -11.92
C GLU A 3 19.71 8.74 -10.64
N ASN A 4 20.13 9.30 -9.51
CA ASN A 4 20.15 8.71 -8.17
C ASN A 4 18.81 8.08 -7.74
N PHE A 5 18.66 6.77 -7.91
CA PHE A 5 17.63 6.00 -7.19
C PHE A 5 18.10 5.78 -5.75
N LYS A 6 17.34 6.29 -4.79
CA LYS A 6 17.68 6.25 -3.36
C LYS A 6 17.17 4.94 -2.75
N ASP A 7 18.03 4.26 -1.98
CA ASP A 7 17.63 3.17 -1.07
C ASP A 7 16.41 3.64 -0.24
N LEU A 8 15.35 2.81 -0.14
CA LEU A 8 14.13 3.12 0.63
C LEU A 8 14.45 3.57 2.07
N ARG A 9 15.56 3.11 2.65
CA ARG A 9 16.02 3.57 3.98
C ARG A 9 16.52 5.01 3.99
N LEU A 10 17.14 5.49 2.92
CA LEU A 10 17.58 6.89 2.81
C LEU A 10 16.39 7.85 2.75
N LYS A 11 15.25 7.41 2.22
CA LYS A 11 14.00 8.18 2.23
C LYS A 11 13.48 8.41 3.66
N LEU A 12 13.60 7.41 4.53
CA LEU A 12 13.18 7.50 5.94
C LEU A 12 14.09 8.37 6.81
N GLN A 13 15.31 8.68 6.35
CA GLN A 13 16.31 9.45 7.11
C GLN A 13 16.25 10.97 6.87
N SER A 14 15.35 11.47 6.01
CA SER A 14 15.22 12.91 5.78
C SER A 14 14.47 13.58 6.95
N PRO A 15 15.10 14.50 7.71
CA PRO A 15 14.43 15.18 8.80
C PRO A 15 13.52 16.26 8.22
N HIS A 16 12.20 16.03 8.21
CA HIS A 16 11.27 17.14 8.03
C HIS A 16 11.26 18.00 9.29
N ASN A 17 11.80 19.21 9.13
CA ASN A 17 11.68 20.40 9.95
C ASN A 17 10.47 20.41 10.89
N SER A 18 10.75 20.35 12.20
CA SER A 18 9.90 20.98 13.21
C SER A 18 10.75 21.88 14.09
N SER A 19 11.02 23.09 13.60
CA SER A 19 11.57 24.18 14.40
C SER A 19 10.47 25.19 14.72
N SER A 20 10.00 25.22 15.97
CA SER A 20 9.89 26.47 16.73
C SER A 20 9.52 26.18 18.17
N SER A 21 10.40 26.62 19.06
CA SER A 21 10.38 26.52 20.50
C SER A 21 9.47 27.54 21.19
N ARG A 22 8.89 27.11 22.32
CA ARG A 22 8.73 27.81 23.63
C ARG A 22 8.14 29.23 23.67
N HIS A 23 7.03 29.37 24.40
CA HIS A 23 6.97 30.31 25.54
C HIS A 23 5.95 29.89 26.61
N SER A 24 6.36 30.12 27.86
CA SER A 24 5.67 29.87 29.12
C SER A 24 5.10 31.21 29.62
N ARG A 25 3.91 31.21 30.26
CA ARG A 25 3.68 31.77 31.62
C ARG A 25 2.20 31.85 32.00
N ASP A 26 2.00 31.62 33.30
CA ASP A 26 0.82 31.76 34.15
C ASP A 26 -0.03 33.03 34.00
N ARG A 27 -1.33 32.94 34.30
CA ARG A 27 -1.94 33.54 35.52
C ARG A 27 -3.46 33.26 35.67
N LYS A 28 -3.85 33.09 36.94
CA LYS A 28 -5.19 32.91 37.52
C LYS A 28 -5.97 34.23 37.66
N SER A 29 -7.31 34.13 37.68
CA SER A 29 -8.36 34.85 38.45
C SER A 29 -9.58 35.13 37.52
N GLU A 30 -10.85 35.30 37.90
CA GLU A 30 -11.67 35.09 39.09
C GLU A 30 -13.16 35.11 38.63
N LYS A 31 -14.06 34.68 39.53
CA LYS A 31 -15.54 34.53 39.41
C LYS A 31 -16.36 35.75 38.97
N SER A 32 -17.53 35.51 38.36
CA SER A 32 -18.86 36.14 38.66
C SER A 32 -19.95 35.64 37.68
N ARG A 33 -20.87 34.73 38.07
CA ARG A 33 -22.29 34.91 38.48
C ARG A 33 -23.31 35.39 37.40
N ARG A 34 -24.32 34.51 37.18
CA ARG A 34 -25.72 34.71 36.68
C ARG A 34 -25.85 35.23 35.23
N ASP A 35 -26.75 34.75 34.37
CA ASP A 35 -28.16 34.46 34.56
C ASP A 35 -28.72 33.49 33.49
N SER A 36 -29.77 32.77 33.86
CA SER A 36 -30.58 31.95 32.96
C SER A 36 -31.55 32.83 32.17
N SER A 37 -31.52 32.81 30.83
CA SER A 37 -32.72 33.05 30.02
C SER A 37 -32.55 32.68 28.53
N ASN A 38 -33.53 31.91 28.04
CA ASN A 38 -34.00 31.80 26.65
C ASN A 38 -33.00 31.50 25.51
N GLY A 39 -32.71 30.21 25.34
CA GLY A 39 -32.19 29.66 24.09
C GLY A 39 -33.24 29.63 22.97
N LYS A 40 -33.22 30.64 22.09
CA LYS A 40 -33.72 30.57 20.71
C LYS A 40 -32.82 31.41 19.80
N TYR A 41 -31.57 30.97 19.64
CA TYR A 41 -30.73 31.44 18.55
C TYR A 41 -30.55 30.31 17.54
N LYS A 42 -31.25 30.44 16.41
CA LYS A 42 -30.95 29.68 15.18
C LYS A 42 -29.53 30.06 14.76
N SER A 43 -28.54 29.28 15.20
CA SER A 43 -27.22 29.28 14.60
C SER A 43 -27.36 28.76 13.17
N LYS A 44 -27.51 29.68 12.22
CA LYS A 44 -27.18 29.41 10.82
C LYS A 44 -25.66 29.18 10.82
N SER A 45 -25.28 27.91 10.85
CA SER A 45 -23.92 27.45 10.58
C SER A 45 -23.50 28.01 9.22
N HIS A 46 -22.76 29.11 9.25
CA HIS A 46 -22.15 29.77 8.09
C HIS A 46 -20.86 29.02 7.70
N TYR A 47 -20.96 27.69 7.63
CA TYR A 47 -19.97 26.79 7.05
C TYR A 47 -20.64 26.00 5.92
N GLN A 48 -21.35 26.72 5.06
CA GLN A 48 -21.74 26.21 3.76
C GLN A 48 -20.55 26.36 2.81
N ASP A 49 -20.16 25.23 2.25
CA ASP A 49 -19.81 25.07 0.84
C ASP A 49 -18.43 25.57 0.39
N LEU A 50 -17.37 25.04 1.02
CA LEU A 50 -16.01 25.04 0.46
C LEU A 50 -15.46 23.63 0.19
N ASP A 51 -16.28 22.59 0.29
CA ASP A 51 -15.93 21.27 -0.22
C ASP A 51 -16.51 21.15 -1.64
N ALA A 52 -15.73 21.66 -2.61
CA ALA A 52 -16.04 21.53 -4.02
C ALA A 52 -16.13 20.04 -4.36
N SER A 53 -17.38 19.57 -4.39
CA SER A 53 -17.85 18.27 -4.83
C SER A 53 -17.16 17.85 -6.12
N TRP A 54 -16.11 17.05 -6.02
CA TRP A 54 -15.64 16.28 -7.16
C TRP A 54 -16.81 15.42 -7.64
N SER A 55 -17.11 15.44 -8.94
CA SER A 55 -18.06 14.48 -9.48
C SER A 55 -17.39 13.10 -9.47
N ASN A 56 -18.18 12.03 -9.34
CA ASN A 56 -17.65 10.66 -9.47
C ASN A 56 -16.87 10.45 -10.78
N ALA A 57 -17.21 11.21 -11.83
CA ALA A 57 -16.50 11.18 -13.12
C ALA A 57 -15.09 11.80 -13.03
N ASP A 58 -14.92 12.87 -12.26
CA ASP A 58 -13.62 13.50 -12.07
C ASP A 58 -12.69 12.60 -11.23
N GLU A 59 -13.23 11.95 -10.20
CA GLU A 59 -12.49 10.98 -9.39
C GLU A 59 -12.05 9.78 -10.25
N LEU A 60 -12.97 9.22 -11.04
CA LEU A 60 -12.67 8.14 -11.99
C LEU A 60 -11.57 8.54 -12.99
N SER A 61 -11.68 9.74 -13.57
CA SER A 61 -10.69 10.24 -14.53
C SER A 61 -9.30 10.35 -13.91
N LYS A 62 -9.20 10.78 -12.65
CA LYS A 62 -7.93 10.88 -11.93
C LYS A 62 -7.33 9.53 -11.59
N VAL A 63 -8.16 8.61 -11.09
CA VAL A 63 -7.72 7.24 -10.79
C VAL A 63 -7.19 6.58 -12.06
N HIS A 64 -7.93 6.70 -13.17
CA HIS A 64 -7.53 6.14 -14.45
C HIS A 64 -6.23 6.76 -14.99
N ALA A 65 -6.01 8.07 -14.80
CA ALA A 65 -4.78 8.73 -15.22
C ALA A 65 -3.52 8.24 -14.47
N GLY A 66 -3.68 7.74 -13.24
CA GLY A 66 -2.60 7.18 -12.42
C GLY A 66 -2.27 5.71 -12.74
N ILE A 67 -3.04 5.05 -13.59
CA ILE A 67 -2.92 3.61 -13.88
C ILE A 67 -2.35 3.42 -15.29
N LYS A 68 -1.38 2.50 -15.41
CA LYS A 68 -0.97 1.93 -16.70
C LYS A 68 -0.96 0.42 -16.61
N GLN A 69 -1.52 -0.23 -17.61
CA GLN A 69 -1.64 -1.68 -17.64
C GLN A 69 -1.23 -2.23 -19.01
N ARG A 70 -0.52 -3.36 -19.03
CA ARG A 70 -0.30 -4.15 -20.24
C ARG A 70 0.00 -5.60 -19.90
N ARG A 71 -0.37 -6.53 -20.78
CA ARG A 71 0.13 -7.90 -20.73
C ARG A 71 1.61 -7.90 -21.10
N LEU A 72 2.45 -8.42 -20.21
CA LEU A 72 3.89 -8.52 -20.45
C LEU A 72 4.35 -9.99 -20.52
N PHE A 73 3.70 -10.86 -19.75
CA PHE A 73 4.04 -12.27 -19.66
C PHE A 73 3.04 -13.09 -20.47
N ASN A 74 3.56 -13.98 -21.32
CA ASN A 74 2.76 -14.96 -22.02
C ASN A 74 2.47 -16.18 -21.12
N ASP A 75 1.69 -17.13 -21.63
CA ASP A 75 1.22 -18.25 -20.81
C ASP A 75 2.36 -19.16 -20.35
N ASP A 76 3.33 -19.49 -21.21
CA ASP A 76 4.51 -20.29 -20.86
C ASP A 76 5.37 -19.61 -19.78
N GLN A 77 5.56 -18.29 -19.89
CA GLN A 77 6.27 -17.50 -18.89
C GLN A 77 5.52 -17.48 -17.55
N CYS A 78 4.20 -17.32 -17.58
CA CYS A 78 3.37 -17.38 -16.39
C CYS A 78 3.45 -18.75 -15.72
N GLU A 79 3.36 -19.85 -16.48
CA GLU A 79 3.46 -21.21 -15.93
C GLU A 79 4.79 -21.41 -15.21
N LYS A 80 5.90 -21.01 -15.84
CA LYS A 80 7.23 -21.10 -15.24
C LYS A 80 7.36 -20.28 -13.95
N ILE A 81 6.76 -19.09 -13.90
CA ILE A 81 6.77 -18.24 -12.69
C ILE A 81 5.87 -18.84 -11.61
N GLU A 82 4.71 -19.37 -11.97
CA GLU A 82 3.77 -20.02 -11.05
C GLU A 82 4.36 -21.26 -10.39
N GLU A 83 5.14 -22.05 -11.12
CA GLU A 83 5.95 -23.14 -10.56
C GLU A 83 6.91 -22.63 -9.48
N LYS A 84 7.60 -21.52 -9.73
CA LYS A 84 8.50 -20.89 -8.74
C LYS A 84 7.76 -20.32 -7.54
N ILE A 85 6.59 -19.74 -7.73
CA ILE A 85 5.73 -19.31 -6.61
C ILE A 85 5.33 -20.52 -5.76
N ASN A 86 4.92 -21.63 -6.38
CA ASN A 86 4.59 -22.87 -5.67
C ASN A 86 5.80 -23.45 -4.90
N GLU A 87 7.01 -23.39 -5.47
CA GLU A 87 8.25 -23.75 -4.76
C GLU A 87 8.47 -22.85 -3.53
N THR A 88 8.30 -21.53 -3.66
CA THR A 88 8.39 -20.58 -2.54
C THR A 88 7.39 -20.92 -1.43
N VAL A 89 6.14 -21.25 -1.75
CA VAL A 89 5.14 -21.68 -0.75
C VAL A 89 5.61 -22.94 -0.02
N LYS A 90 6.12 -23.95 -0.75
CA LYS A 90 6.63 -25.19 -0.15
C LYS A 90 7.82 -24.95 0.78
N ILE A 91 8.75 -24.07 0.42
CA ILE A 91 9.91 -23.69 1.26
C ILE A 91 9.42 -22.98 2.53
N ALA A 92 8.45 -22.08 2.40
CA ALA A 92 7.86 -21.40 3.54
C ALA A 92 7.17 -22.37 4.51
N ASP A 93 6.47 -23.38 4.01
CA ASP A 93 5.78 -24.39 4.82
C ASP A 93 6.73 -25.33 5.55
N LYS A 94 7.95 -25.51 5.03
CA LYS A 94 9.03 -26.18 5.76
C LYS A 94 9.70 -25.30 6.82
N GLY A 95 9.38 -24.01 6.87
CA GLY A 95 9.96 -23.05 7.81
C GLY A 95 11.40 -22.66 7.49
N GLU A 96 11.80 -22.74 6.23
CA GLU A 96 13.18 -22.44 5.79
C GLU A 96 13.44 -20.94 5.60
N TYR A 97 12.40 -20.11 5.54
CA TYR A 97 12.52 -18.65 5.48
C TYR A 97 12.61 -18.00 6.87
N LYS A 98 13.16 -16.79 6.92
CA LYS A 98 13.19 -15.96 8.13
C LYS A 98 11.77 -15.64 8.62
N SER A 99 11.66 -15.34 9.92
CA SER A 99 10.39 -15.07 10.58
C SER A 99 9.59 -13.94 9.93
N HIS A 100 10.24 -12.86 9.50
CA HIS A 100 9.58 -11.70 8.90
C HIS A 100 9.38 -11.81 7.39
N THR A 101 9.94 -12.84 6.74
CA THR A 101 9.69 -13.14 5.33
C THR A 101 8.26 -13.64 5.13
N VAL A 102 7.73 -14.44 6.05
CA VAL A 102 6.44 -15.10 5.87
C VAL A 102 5.40 -14.55 6.82
N ASP A 103 4.32 -14.02 6.26
CA ASP A 103 3.15 -13.56 6.99
C ASP A 103 1.92 -14.37 6.56
N ARG A 104 1.38 -15.16 7.50
CA ARG A 104 0.25 -16.05 7.25
C ARG A 104 -1.04 -15.45 7.79
N ALA A 105 -2.06 -15.35 6.94
CA ALA A 105 -3.42 -15.00 7.33
C ALA A 105 -4.43 -15.99 6.71
N PRO A 106 -5.67 -16.11 7.26
CA PRO A 106 -6.56 -17.23 6.96
C PRO A 106 -6.81 -17.55 5.47
N LEU A 107 -6.85 -16.52 4.61
CA LEU A 107 -7.11 -16.67 3.17
C LEU A 107 -6.09 -15.92 2.31
N ARG A 108 -4.99 -15.45 2.91
CA ARG A 108 -3.95 -14.71 2.19
C ARG A 108 -2.62 -14.82 2.92
N ASN A 109 -1.62 -15.38 2.25
CA ASN A 109 -0.25 -15.35 2.72
C ASN A 109 0.52 -14.23 2.01
N LYS A 110 1.51 -13.65 2.69
CA LYS A 110 2.47 -12.72 2.11
C LYS A 110 3.89 -13.24 2.32
N TYR A 111 4.72 -13.07 1.29
CA TYR A 111 6.13 -13.41 1.31
C TYR A 111 6.94 -12.16 0.95
N PHE A 112 7.68 -11.61 1.90
CA PHE A 112 8.48 -10.39 1.76
C PHE A 112 9.93 -10.73 1.45
N PHE A 113 10.46 -10.21 0.35
CA PHE A 113 11.86 -10.38 -0.03
C PHE A 113 12.54 -9.03 -0.27
N GLY A 114 13.83 -8.95 0.06
CA GLY A 114 14.65 -7.75 0.04
C GLY A 114 14.34 -6.83 1.21
N GLU A 115 13.16 -6.18 1.16
CA GLU A 115 12.66 -5.30 2.21
C GLU A 115 11.29 -5.75 2.70
N GLY A 116 11.11 -5.75 4.02
CA GLY A 116 9.81 -5.94 4.67
C GLY A 116 9.49 -4.78 5.62
N TYR A 117 8.23 -4.67 6.00
CA TYR A 117 7.77 -3.62 6.91
C TYR A 117 6.71 -4.14 7.87
N THR A 118 6.65 -3.50 9.04
CA THR A 118 5.60 -3.75 10.03
C THR A 118 4.28 -3.18 9.55
N TYR A 119 3.20 -3.93 9.78
CA TYR A 119 1.87 -3.47 9.41
C TYR A 119 0.81 -3.94 10.43
N GLY A 120 -0.31 -3.21 10.48
CA GLY A 120 -1.51 -3.62 11.21
C GLY A 120 -1.28 -3.94 12.69
N SER A 121 -1.48 -5.21 13.06
CA SER A 121 -1.44 -5.71 14.45
C SER A 121 -0.03 -5.77 15.05
N GLN A 122 1.01 -5.67 14.24
CA GLN A 122 2.41 -5.72 14.69
C GLN A 122 2.91 -4.39 15.26
N LEU A 123 2.10 -3.34 15.20
CA LEU A 123 2.45 -2.00 15.67
C LEU A 123 2.00 -1.80 17.13
N GLU A 124 2.92 -1.39 18.01
CA GLU A 124 2.60 -1.03 19.40
C GLU A 124 1.58 0.11 19.48
N LYS A 125 1.67 1.07 18.54
CA LYS A 125 0.68 2.12 18.34
C LYS A 125 -0.07 1.90 17.03
N LYS A 126 -1.37 1.63 17.15
CA LYS A 126 -2.26 1.45 15.99
C LYS A 126 -2.59 2.80 15.36
N GLY A 127 -2.44 2.89 14.04
CA GLY A 127 -2.83 4.06 13.25
C GLY A 127 -2.17 4.02 11.86
N PRO A 128 -2.81 4.62 10.84
CA PRO A 128 -2.20 4.73 9.51
C PRO A 128 -0.91 5.55 9.56
N GLY A 129 0.12 5.15 8.81
CA GLY A 129 1.41 5.86 8.72
C GLY A 129 2.44 5.44 9.79
N MET A 130 2.10 4.47 10.64
CA MET A 130 2.99 3.96 11.67
C MET A 130 3.84 2.77 11.21
N GLU A 131 3.66 2.31 9.98
CA GLU A 131 4.47 1.27 9.35
C GLU A 131 5.96 1.65 9.35
N ARG A 132 6.84 0.69 9.62
CA ARG A 132 8.30 0.87 9.63
C ARG A 132 8.97 -0.28 8.88
N LEU A 133 10.03 0.02 8.14
CA LEU A 133 10.89 -1.03 7.59
C LEU A 133 11.50 -1.85 8.73
N TYR A 134 11.60 -3.15 8.51
CA TYR A 134 12.45 -3.98 9.37
C TYR A 134 13.93 -3.60 9.18
N PRO A 135 14.78 -3.83 10.20
CA PRO A 135 16.23 -3.79 10.05
C PRO A 135 16.74 -4.58 8.82
N LYS A 136 17.88 -4.17 8.26
CA LYS A 136 18.49 -4.87 7.11
C LYS A 136 18.75 -6.33 7.49
N GLY A 137 18.31 -7.26 6.64
CA GLY A 137 18.54 -8.69 6.81
C GLY A 137 17.48 -9.44 7.63
N GLU A 138 16.43 -8.79 8.11
CA GLU A 138 15.31 -9.44 8.83
C GLU A 138 14.38 -10.24 7.91
N VAL A 139 14.37 -9.91 6.61
CA VAL A 139 13.70 -10.71 5.58
C VAL A 139 14.75 -11.37 4.68
N ASP A 140 14.34 -12.38 3.94
CA ASP A 140 15.18 -13.05 2.95
C ASP A 140 15.47 -12.14 1.76
N GLU A 141 16.60 -12.37 1.08
CA GLU A 141 16.94 -11.64 -0.15
C GLU A 141 15.94 -11.98 -1.27
N ILE A 142 15.87 -11.12 -2.29
CA ILE A 142 15.05 -11.39 -3.48
C ILE A 142 15.62 -12.63 -4.19
N PRO A 143 14.85 -13.72 -4.34
CA PRO A 143 15.33 -14.92 -5.03
C PRO A 143 15.75 -14.61 -6.47
N ASP A 144 16.80 -15.29 -6.95
CA ASP A 144 17.33 -15.11 -8.31
C ASP A 144 16.26 -15.28 -9.39
N TRP A 145 15.32 -16.20 -9.20
CA TRP A 145 14.24 -16.39 -10.16
C TRP A 145 13.33 -15.16 -10.29
N ILE A 146 13.12 -14.38 -9.22
CA ILE A 146 12.35 -13.12 -9.29
C ILE A 146 13.16 -12.10 -10.09
N HIS A 147 14.47 -12.03 -9.88
CA HIS A 147 15.35 -11.17 -10.65
C HIS A 147 15.30 -11.51 -12.15
N GLU A 148 15.48 -12.78 -12.50
CA GLU A 148 15.59 -13.24 -13.88
C GLU A 148 14.24 -13.26 -14.62
N LEU A 149 13.19 -13.77 -13.99
CA LEU A 149 11.92 -14.05 -14.64
C LEU A 149 10.92 -12.91 -14.54
N VAL A 150 11.08 -11.98 -13.59
CA VAL A 150 10.12 -10.88 -13.36
C VAL A 150 10.78 -9.51 -13.48
N ILE A 151 11.77 -9.21 -12.64
CA ILE A 151 12.37 -7.88 -12.55
C ILE A 151 13.09 -7.50 -13.85
N LYS A 152 13.91 -8.41 -14.39
CA LYS A 152 14.62 -8.16 -15.65
C LYS A 152 13.66 -7.87 -16.82
N PRO A 153 12.59 -8.66 -17.06
CA PRO A 153 11.56 -8.30 -18.03
C PRO A 153 10.91 -6.92 -17.80
N LEU A 154 10.70 -6.50 -16.54
CA LEU A 154 10.17 -5.17 -16.23
C LEU A 154 11.15 -4.06 -16.66
N TYR A 155 12.45 -4.24 -16.43
CA TYR A 155 13.50 -3.32 -16.85
C TYR A 155 13.68 -3.29 -18.37
N ASP A 156 13.81 -4.45 -19.01
CA ASP A 156 13.97 -4.59 -20.46
C ASP A 156 12.81 -3.90 -21.20
N ALA A 157 11.60 -4.03 -20.66
CA ALA A 157 10.40 -3.45 -21.23
C ALA A 157 10.15 -2.01 -20.77
N LYS A 158 11.08 -1.39 -20.02
CA LYS A 158 11.07 0.00 -19.54
C LYS A 158 9.83 0.36 -18.70
N ILE A 159 9.32 -0.58 -17.91
CA ILE A 159 8.26 -0.32 -16.93
C ILE A 159 8.79 0.58 -15.81
N VAL A 160 9.97 0.22 -15.30
CA VAL A 160 10.74 0.94 -14.27
C VAL A 160 12.22 0.92 -14.66
N PRO A 161 13.03 1.88 -14.16
CA PRO A 161 14.45 1.91 -14.45
C PRO A 161 15.19 0.78 -13.74
N GLU A 162 16.33 0.37 -14.31
CA GLU A 162 17.20 -0.64 -13.71
C GLU A 162 17.67 -0.19 -12.31
N GLY A 163 17.68 -1.13 -11.36
CA GLY A 163 18.01 -0.85 -9.96
C GLY A 163 16.87 -0.24 -9.13
N PHE A 164 15.69 0.00 -9.72
CA PHE A 164 14.54 0.54 -8.99
C PHE A 164 13.96 -0.44 -7.95
N VAL A 165 13.90 -1.74 -8.28
CA VAL A 165 13.27 -2.75 -7.44
C VAL A 165 14.27 -3.26 -6.39
N ASN A 166 14.00 -2.99 -5.12
CA ASN A 166 14.71 -3.55 -3.97
C ASN A 166 13.78 -4.29 -2.98
N SER A 167 12.47 -4.33 -3.25
CA SER A 167 11.47 -5.04 -2.46
C SER A 167 10.57 -5.82 -3.42
N ALA A 168 10.37 -7.11 -3.14
CA ALA A 168 9.44 -7.97 -3.86
C ALA A 168 8.52 -8.66 -2.85
N VAL A 169 7.20 -8.52 -3.06
CA VAL A 169 6.20 -9.13 -2.17
C VAL A 169 5.27 -10.01 -2.98
N ILE A 170 5.24 -11.30 -2.66
CA ILE A 170 4.28 -12.24 -3.23
C ILE A 170 3.07 -12.27 -2.30
N ASN A 171 1.88 -11.99 -2.84
CA ASN A 171 0.62 -12.19 -2.12
C ASN A 171 -0.07 -13.41 -2.74
N ASP A 172 -0.22 -14.46 -1.95
CA ASP A 172 -0.90 -15.70 -2.35
C ASP A 172 -2.30 -15.71 -1.75
N TYR A 173 -3.33 -15.75 -2.60
CA TYR A 173 -4.73 -15.63 -2.21
C TYR A 173 -5.45 -16.96 -2.41
N MET A 174 -6.04 -17.48 -1.34
CA MET A 174 -6.95 -18.62 -1.42
C MET A 174 -8.32 -18.17 -1.95
N PRO A 175 -9.17 -19.09 -2.46
CA PRO A 175 -10.53 -18.74 -2.87
C PRO A 175 -11.31 -18.00 -1.77
N GLY A 176 -11.90 -16.86 -2.13
CA GLY A 176 -12.59 -15.96 -1.19
C GLY A 176 -11.66 -15.02 -0.39
N GLY A 177 -10.34 -15.16 -0.56
CA GLY A 177 -9.35 -14.23 -0.03
C GLY A 177 -9.51 -12.83 -0.62
N CYS A 178 -9.26 -11.82 0.20
CA CYS A 178 -9.34 -10.42 -0.22
C CYS A 178 -8.33 -9.56 0.55
N ILE A 179 -8.18 -8.32 0.10
CA ILE A 179 -7.47 -7.28 0.83
C ILE A 179 -8.43 -6.13 1.12
N VAL A 180 -8.38 -5.63 2.36
CA VAL A 180 -9.16 -4.47 2.78
C VAL A 180 -8.60 -3.20 2.12
N SER A 181 -9.44 -2.19 1.97
CA SER A 181 -9.04 -0.85 1.52
C SER A 181 -7.82 -0.33 2.30
N HIS A 182 -6.78 0.03 1.57
CA HIS A 182 -5.53 0.59 2.08
C HIS A 182 -4.86 1.41 0.97
N ILE A 183 -3.84 2.18 1.37
CA ILE A 183 -2.93 2.86 0.45
C ILE A 183 -1.54 2.31 0.78
N ASP A 184 -0.76 1.96 -0.24
CA ASP A 184 0.63 1.55 -0.03
C ASP A 184 1.42 2.67 0.68
N PRO A 185 2.05 2.38 1.84
CA PRO A 185 2.58 3.39 2.75
C PRO A 185 3.48 4.40 2.05
N PRO A 186 3.06 5.67 1.91
CA PRO A 186 3.78 6.59 1.03
C PRO A 186 5.17 6.97 1.51
N HIS A 187 5.37 6.93 2.82
CA HIS A 187 6.65 7.16 3.49
C HIS A 187 7.62 5.98 3.35
N ILE A 188 7.14 4.80 2.99
CA ILE A 188 7.98 3.61 2.78
C ILE A 188 8.29 3.43 1.30
N PHE A 189 7.27 3.40 0.44
CA PHE A 189 7.46 3.01 -0.96
C PHE A 189 7.62 4.22 -1.90
N ASP A 190 8.54 4.11 -2.85
CA ASP A 190 8.59 5.03 -3.99
C ASP A 190 7.53 4.66 -5.05
N ARG A 191 7.16 5.63 -5.88
CA ARG A 191 6.26 5.40 -7.02
C ARG A 191 7.10 5.26 -8.28
N PRO A 192 6.66 4.45 -9.26
CA PRO A 192 5.40 3.69 -9.28
C PRO A 192 5.41 2.45 -8.38
N ILE A 193 4.23 2.02 -7.94
CA ILE A 193 4.00 0.64 -7.50
C ILE A 193 3.74 -0.22 -8.74
N VAL A 194 4.43 -1.35 -8.84
CA VAL A 194 4.28 -2.30 -9.95
C VAL A 194 3.81 -3.64 -9.40
N SER A 195 2.71 -4.17 -9.94
CA SER A 195 2.21 -5.51 -9.64
C SER A 195 2.09 -6.35 -10.92
N VAL A 196 2.24 -7.67 -10.75
CA VAL A 196 2.05 -8.66 -11.81
C VAL A 196 1.14 -9.76 -11.29
N SER A 197 0.09 -10.10 -12.05
CA SER A 197 -0.89 -11.11 -11.66
C SER A 197 -0.58 -12.49 -12.25
N PHE A 198 -0.79 -13.55 -11.47
CA PHE A 198 -0.57 -14.95 -11.85
C PHE A 198 -1.76 -15.84 -11.41
N PHE A 199 -1.77 -17.08 -11.87
CA PHE A 199 -2.75 -18.15 -11.64
C PHE A 199 -4.15 -17.93 -12.22
N SER A 200 -4.77 -16.78 -11.97
CA SER A 200 -6.16 -16.53 -12.38
C SER A 200 -6.42 -15.04 -12.59
N ASP A 201 -7.39 -14.76 -13.45
CA ASP A 201 -7.90 -13.40 -13.64
C ASP A 201 -8.65 -12.92 -12.39
N SER A 202 -8.58 -11.62 -12.12
CA SER A 202 -9.25 -11.00 -10.96
C SER A 202 -9.56 -9.53 -11.25
N ALA A 203 -9.91 -8.76 -10.20
CA ALA A 203 -10.12 -7.32 -10.30
C ALA A 203 -9.45 -6.57 -9.14
N LEU A 204 -8.82 -5.44 -9.46
CA LEU A 204 -8.34 -4.46 -8.50
C LEU A 204 -9.31 -3.28 -8.42
N CYS A 205 -9.85 -3.04 -7.23
CA CYS A 205 -10.89 -2.04 -7.03
C CYS A 205 -10.35 -0.80 -6.31
N PHE A 206 -10.69 0.39 -6.82
CA PHE A 206 -10.32 1.69 -6.26
C PHE A 206 -11.55 2.40 -5.68
N GLY A 207 -11.34 3.20 -4.62
CA GLY A 207 -12.43 3.93 -3.95
C GLY A 207 -13.38 3.05 -3.14
N CYS A 208 -12.92 1.88 -2.68
CA CYS A 208 -13.73 0.96 -1.88
C CYS A 208 -13.81 1.39 -0.40
N LYS A 209 -15.02 1.44 0.14
CA LYS A 209 -15.29 1.53 1.58
C LYS A 209 -15.73 0.17 2.10
N PHE A 210 -15.07 -0.31 3.16
CA PHE A 210 -15.41 -1.57 3.81
C PHE A 210 -16.23 -1.30 5.07
N SER A 211 -17.28 -2.10 5.27
CA SER A 211 -17.93 -2.25 6.58
C SER A 211 -17.69 -3.67 7.08
N PHE A 212 -17.39 -3.81 8.37
CA PHE A 212 -17.16 -5.10 9.00
C PHE A 212 -18.38 -5.51 9.83
N ARG A 213 -18.66 -6.82 9.91
CA ARG A 213 -19.80 -7.45 10.62
C ARG A 213 -21.18 -7.24 9.97
N PRO A 214 -21.51 -7.90 8.83
CA PRO A 214 -20.67 -8.76 7.99
C PRO A 214 -19.77 -7.93 7.07
N ILE A 215 -18.81 -8.57 6.39
CA ILE A 215 -18.00 -7.88 5.37
C ILE A 215 -18.93 -7.41 4.25
N ARG A 216 -18.99 -6.10 4.03
CA ARG A 216 -19.58 -5.50 2.83
C ARG A 216 -18.61 -4.49 2.26
N VAL A 217 -18.67 -4.32 0.94
CA VAL A 217 -17.89 -3.35 0.20
C VAL A 217 -18.84 -2.41 -0.53
N SER A 218 -18.53 -1.12 -0.57
CA SER A 218 -19.24 -0.18 -1.43
C SER A 218 -19.00 -0.51 -2.90
N THR A 219 -19.84 0.03 -3.78
CA THR A 219 -19.50 0.10 -5.21
C THR A 219 -18.16 0.83 -5.35
N PRO A 220 -17.19 0.27 -6.10
CA PRO A 220 -15.91 0.93 -6.33
C PRO A 220 -16.08 2.12 -7.28
N VAL A 221 -15.17 3.09 -7.19
CA VAL A 221 -15.02 4.16 -8.19
C VAL A 221 -14.55 3.56 -9.51
N LEU A 222 -13.58 2.64 -9.45
CA LEU A 222 -13.07 1.89 -10.59
C LEU A 222 -12.89 0.42 -10.20
N CYS A 223 -13.38 -0.48 -11.04
CA CYS A 223 -13.07 -1.91 -11.00
C CYS A 223 -12.15 -2.20 -12.19
N LEU A 224 -10.86 -2.44 -11.94
CA LEU A 224 -9.86 -2.69 -12.97
C LEU A 224 -9.65 -4.20 -13.12
N PRO A 225 -9.99 -4.82 -14.27
CA PRO A 225 -9.64 -6.22 -14.53
C PRO A 225 -8.13 -6.41 -14.48
N ILE A 226 -7.65 -7.47 -13.83
CA ILE A 226 -6.23 -7.80 -13.71
C ILE A 226 -6.00 -9.25 -14.12
N ASP A 227 -5.86 -9.45 -15.43
CA ASP A 227 -5.71 -10.76 -16.04
C ASP A 227 -4.35 -11.40 -15.74
N ARG A 228 -4.27 -12.72 -15.87
CA ARG A 228 -3.02 -13.48 -15.75
C ARG A 228 -1.92 -12.96 -16.70
N GLY A 229 -0.72 -12.75 -16.15
CA GLY A 229 0.44 -12.22 -16.89
C GLY A 229 0.40 -10.70 -17.14
N CYS A 230 -0.61 -10.03 -16.60
CA CYS A 230 -0.74 -8.59 -16.74
C CYS A 230 0.10 -7.83 -15.71
N VAL A 231 0.79 -6.79 -16.17
CA VAL A 231 1.51 -5.84 -15.34
C VAL A 231 0.63 -4.61 -15.13
N THR A 232 0.44 -4.21 -13.88
CA THR A 232 -0.27 -2.98 -13.50
C THR A 232 0.69 -2.05 -12.77
N MET A 233 0.67 -0.79 -13.17
CA MET A 233 1.52 0.25 -12.60
C MET A 233 0.64 1.39 -12.07
N ILE A 234 0.86 1.77 -10.81
CA ILE A 234 0.08 2.79 -10.09
C ILE A 234 1.02 3.91 -9.62
N ARG A 235 0.61 5.16 -9.84
CA ARG A 235 1.40 6.37 -9.52
C ARG A 235 0.61 7.38 -8.71
#